data_AF-A0A939W4Y9-F1
#
_entry.id   AF-A0A939W4Y9-F1
#
_cell.length_a   1.000
_cell.length_b   1.000
_cell.length_c   1.000
_cell.angle_alpha   90.00
_cell.angle_beta   90.00
_cell.angle_gamma   90.00
#
_symmetry.space_group_name_H-M   'P 1'
#
loop_
_entity.id
_entity.type
_entity.pdbx_description
1 polymer ?
#
loop_
_entity_poly.entity_id
_entity_poly.type
_entity_poly.pdbx_seq_one_letter_code
_entity_poly.pdbx_strand_id
1 'polypeptide(L)' 'MAKITVENTEITVIHQNEDDYISLTDMARSNLQEHIIFRWLSLKSTIEYLGEWELLYNPDFKGLSYK' A
#
# COMPACT_ATOMS: atom_id res chain seq x y z
N MET A 1 -15.96 3.63 -9.34
CA MET A 1 -14.71 3.92 -8.61
C MET A 1 -14.56 5.42 -8.55
N ALA A 2 -14.32 5.97 -7.36
CA ALA A 2 -14.06 7.40 -7.21
C ALA A 2 -12.64 7.70 -7.69
N LYS A 3 -12.36 8.96 -8.02
CA LYS A 3 -11.02 9.41 -8.37
C LYS A 3 -10.71 10.71 -7.66
N ILE A 4 -9.45 10.88 -7.30
CA ILE A 4 -8.91 12.13 -6.75
C ILE A 4 -7.75 12.60 -7.62
N THR A 5 -7.52 13.91 -7.65
CA THR A 5 -6.37 14.50 -8.36
C THR A 5 -5.34 14.96 -7.33
N VAL A 6 -4.13 14.44 -7.43
CA VAL A 6 -2.99 14.81 -6.59
C VAL A 6 -1.83 15.16 -7.50
N GLU A 7 -1.27 16.37 -7.39
CA GLU A 7 -0.13 16.81 -8.23
C GLU A 7 -0.37 16.59 -9.73
N ASN A 8 -1.58 16.90 -10.24
CA ASN A 8 -2.03 16.66 -11.62
C ASN A 8 -2.07 15.17 -12.06
N THR A 9 -1.98 14.23 -11.12
CA THR A 9 -2.14 12.80 -11.36
C THR A 9 -3.52 12.35 -10.87
N GLU A 10 -4.30 11.73 -11.74
CA GLU A 10 -5.54 11.07 -11.35
C GLU A 10 -5.21 9.75 -10.64
N ILE A 11 -5.73 9.58 -9.43
CA ILE A 11 -5.56 8.39 -8.62
C ILE A 11 -6.93 7.77 -8.35
N THR A 12 -7.05 6.48 -8.66
CA THR A 12 -8.28 5.72 -8.41
C THR A 12 -8.41 5.41 -6.93
N VAL A 13 -9.62 5.63 -6.39
CA VAL A 13 -10.03 5.22 -5.05
C VAL A 13 -11.02 4.06 -5.18
N ILE A 14 -10.67 2.95 -4.55
CA ILE A 14 -11.47 1.73 -4.49
C ILE A 14 -12.10 1.67 -3.11
N HIS A 15 -13.42 1.73 -3.07
CA HIS A 15 -14.18 1.51 -1.85
C HIS A 15 -14.43 0.01 -1.71
N GLN A 16 -13.99 -0.60 -0.61
CA GLN A 16 -14.22 -2.01 -0.33
C GLN A 16 -14.54 -2.20 1.15
N ASN A 17 -15.68 -2.83 1.44
CA ASN A 17 -16.25 -2.94 2.78
C ASN A 17 -16.49 -1.56 3.40
N GLU A 18 -15.86 -1.25 4.54
CA GLU A 18 -15.96 0.05 5.22
C GLU A 18 -14.70 0.92 5.02
N ASP A 19 -13.77 0.48 4.15
CA ASP A 19 -12.48 1.12 3.95
C ASP A 19 -12.30 1.65 2.52
N ASP A 20 -11.55 2.74 2.41
CA ASP A 20 -11.15 3.34 1.14
C ASP A 20 -9.68 3.04 0.84
N TYR A 21 -9.42 2.51 -0.35
CA TYR A 21 -8.09 2.15 -0.82
C TYR A 21 -7.67 3.05 -1.99
N ILE A 22 -6.41 3.45 -1.99
CA ILE A 22 -5.81 4.27 -3.05
C ILE A 22 -4.97 3.39 -3.97
N SER A 23 -5.10 3.59 -5.28
CA SER A 23 -4.33 2.84 -6.29
C SER A 23 -2.84 3.22 -6.29
N LEU A 24 -1.98 2.31 -5.81
CA LEU A 24 -0.52 2.48 -5.83
C LEU A 24 0.06 2.55 -7.25
N THR A 25 -0.55 1.84 -8.21
CA THR A 25 -0.10 1.88 -9.61
C THR A 25 -0.39 3.24 -10.23
N ASP A 26 -1.51 3.88 -9.89
CA ASP A 26 -1.77 5.26 -10.31
C ASP A 26 -0.78 6.25 -9.68
N MET A 27 -0.43 6.06 -8.41
CA MET A 27 0.56 6.90 -7.71
C MET A 27 1.98 6.77 -8.30
N ALA A 28 2.36 5.58 -8.76
CA ALA A 28 3.71 5.30 -9.29
C ALA A 28 3.78 5.34 -10.84
N ARG A 29 2.77 5.92 -11.50
CA ARG A 29 2.61 5.92 -12.96
C ARG A 29 3.84 6.48 -13.68
N SER A 30 4.68 5.58 -14.19
CA SER A 30 5.90 5.87 -14.94
C SER A 30 6.43 4.59 -15.60
N ASN A 31 7.48 4.69 -16.43
CA ASN A 31 8.17 3.52 -16.99
C ASN A 31 8.86 2.65 -15.92
N LEU A 32 9.01 3.16 -14.69
CA LEU A 32 9.64 2.46 -13.57
C LEU A 32 8.64 2.08 -12.48
N GLN A 33 7.33 2.10 -12.79
CA GLN A 33 6.25 1.85 -11.83
C GLN A 33 6.50 0.61 -10.96
N GLU A 34 6.83 -0.52 -11.58
CA GLU A 34 7.10 -1.78 -10.87
C GLU A 34 8.28 -1.64 -9.89
N HIS A 35 9.38 -1.01 -10.34
CA HIS A 35 10.57 -0.79 -9.50
C HIS A 35 10.30 0.17 -8.33
N ILE A 36 9.48 1.21 -8.55
CA ILE A 36 9.11 2.17 -7.51
C ILE A 36 8.28 1.48 -6.42
N ILE A 37 7.23 0.76 -6.82
CA ILE A 37 6.36 0.04 -5.89
C ILE A 37 7.15 -1.03 -5.14
N PHE A 38 7.97 -1.81 -5.85
CA PHE A 38 8.84 -2.81 -5.23
C PHE A 38 9.75 -2.17 -4.19
N ARG A 39 10.37 -1.02 -4.50
CA ARG A 39 11.24 -0.31 -3.56
C ARG A 39 10.45 0.15 -2.33
N TRP A 40 9.29 0.76 -2.48
CA TRP A 40 8.46 1.22 -1.34
C TRP A 40 8.09 0.08 -0.40
N LEU A 41 7.64 -1.05 -0.95
CA LEU A 41 7.22 -2.22 -0.18
C LEU A 41 8.40 -3.00 0.42
N SER A 42 9.60 -2.88 -0.15
CA SER A 42 10.80 -3.58 0.33
C SER A 42 11.59 -2.81 1.39
N LEU A 43 11.23 -1.55 1.68
CA LEU A 43 11.89 -0.81 2.76
C LEU A 43 11.62 -1.50 4.09
N LYS A 44 12.68 -1.76 4.87
CA LYS A 44 12.57 -2.38 6.20
C LYS A 44 11.53 -1.68 7.07
N SER A 45 11.53 -0.34 7.07
CA SER A 45 10.56 0.46 7.83
C SER A 45 9.11 0.24 7.38
N THR A 46 8.86 0.06 6.08
CA THR A 46 7.52 -0.23 5.56
C THR A 46 7.08 -1.62 6.01
N ILE A 47 7.97 -2.62 5.90
CA ILE A 47 7.67 -4.00 6.30
C ILE A 47 7.41 -4.09 7.81
N GLU A 48 8.23 -3.44 8.63
CA GLU A 48 8.04 -3.38 10.08
C GLU A 48 6.72 -2.69 10.43
N TYR A 49 6.40 -1.55 9.81
CA TYR A 49 5.14 -0.86 10.04
C TYR A 49 3.92 -1.72 9.68
N LEU A 50 3.95 -2.36 8.50
CA LEU A 50 2.87 -3.27 8.08
C LEU A 50 2.76 -4.48 9.02
N GLY A 51 3.88 -5.01 9.49
CA GLY A 51 3.90 -6.10 10.48
C GLY A 51 3.24 -5.72 11.80
N GLU A 52 3.57 -4.54 12.36
CA GLU A 52 2.94 -4.02 13.57
C GLU A 52 1.45 -3.74 13.36
N TRP A 53 1.07 -3.18 12.20
CA TRP A 53 -0.32 -2.95 11.85
C TRP A 53 -1.11 -4.27 11.79
N GLU A 54 -0.58 -5.29 11.12
CA GLU A 54 -1.21 -6.63 11.05
C GLU A 54 -1.34 -7.26 12.43
N LEU A 55 -0.35 -7.12 13.31
CA LEU A 55 -0.45 -7.62 14.69
C LEU A 55 -1.59 -6.96 15.49
N LEU A 56 -1.91 -5.70 15.20
CA LEU A 56 -2.97 -4.96 15.89
C LEU A 56 -4.36 -5.25 15.33
N TYR A 57 -4.49 -5.40 14.01
CA TYR A 57 -5.80 -5.41 13.32
C TYR A 57 -6.16 -6.75 12.69
N ASN A 58 -5.22 -7.69 12.56
CA ASN A 58 -5.45 -9.02 12.01
C ASN A 58 -5.17 -10.10 13.07
N PRO A 59 -6.18 -10.59 13.81
CA PRO A 59 -5.99 -11.55 14.89
C PRO A 59 -5.45 -12.91 14.42
N ASP A 60 -5.56 -13.23 13.12
CA ASP A 60 -5.02 -14.45 12.52
C ASP A 60 -3.56 -14.30 12.05
N PHE A 61 -2.98 -13.09 12.20
CA PHE A 61 -1.61 -12.82 11.77
C PHE A 61 -0.60 -13.53 12.68
N LYS A 62 0.23 -14.39 12.08
CA LYS A 62 1.21 -15.21 12.80
C LYS A 62 2.54 -14.50 13.10
N GLY A 63 2.61 -13.20 12.80
CA GLY A 63 3.82 -12.39 12.93
C GLY A 63 4.84 -12.65 11.83
N LEU A 64 5.65 -11.64 11.54
CA LEU A 64 6.89 -11.78 10.78
C LEU A 64 7.95 -12.41 11.71
N SER A 65 7.80 -13.70 11.99
CA SER A 65 8.86 -14.45 12.67
C SER A 65 10.05 -14.58 11.72
N TYR A 66 10.91 -13.54 11.65
CA TYR A 66 12.24 -13.66 11.07
C TYR A 66 13.04 -14.62 11.94
N LYS A 67 13.16 -15.87 11.48
CA LYS A 67 14.24 -16.77 11.92
C LYS A 67 15.52 -16.43 11.16
#